data_AF-A0A9X5E1D5-F1
#
_entry.id   AF-A0A9X5E1D5-F1
#
_cell.length_a   1.000
_cell.length_b   1.000
_cell.length_c   1.000
_cell.angle_alpha   90.00
_cell.angle_beta   90.00
_cell.angle_gamma   90.00
#
_symmetry.space_group_name_H-M   'P 1'
#
loop_
_entity.id
_entity.type
_entity.pdbx_description
1 polymer ?
#
loop_
_entity_poly.entity_id
_entity_poly.type
_entity_poly.pdbx_seq_one_letter_code
_entity_poly.pdbx_strand_id
1 'polypeptide(L)' 'MFVTNTDLRYVDFAGADLSNTNFCGANLTDIYWDKNTKWENILGLETAINIPETLKQQLGLE' A
#
# COMPACT_ATOMS: atom_id res chain seq x y z
N MET A 1 -4.27 7.94 8.01
CA MET A 1 -4.96 8.51 6.82
C MET A 1 -5.92 7.43 6.30
N PHE A 2 -7.11 7.77 5.77
CA PHE A 2 -8.05 6.78 5.23
C PHE A 2 -8.02 6.85 3.70
N VAL A 3 -7.67 5.76 3.01
CA VAL A 3 -7.64 5.66 1.54
C VAL A 3 -8.46 4.48 1.02
N THR A 4 -9.49 4.12 1.77
CA THR A 4 -10.35 2.96 1.49
C THR A 4 -11.13 3.15 0.18
N ASN A 5 -11.28 2.10 -0.62
CA ASN A 5 -11.95 2.09 -1.92
C ASN A 5 -11.46 3.19 -2.88
N THR A 6 -10.21 3.64 -2.71
CA THR A 6 -9.62 4.66 -3.56
C THR A 6 -8.88 4.02 -4.73
N ASP A 7 -9.04 4.60 -5.90
CA ASP A 7 -8.21 4.28 -7.06
C ASP A 7 -6.84 4.94 -6.90
N LEU A 8 -5.83 4.15 -6.49
CA LEU A 8 -4.45 4.61 -6.26
C LEU A 8 -3.51 4.14 -7.38
N ARG A 9 -4.05 3.81 -8.55
CA ARG A 9 -3.22 3.35 -9.67
C ARG A 9 -2.18 4.40 -10.05
N TYR A 10 -0.95 3.96 -10.28
CA TYR A 10 0.18 4.82 -10.67
C TYR A 10 0.58 5.89 -9.64
N VAL A 11 0.10 5.80 -8.40
CA VAL A 11 0.47 6.76 -7.35
C VAL A 11 1.90 6.52 -6.87
N ASP A 12 2.66 7.61 -6.73
CA ASP A 12 3.99 7.60 -6.14
C ASP A 12 3.92 7.90 -4.64
N PHE A 13 4.28 6.90 -3.83
CA PHE A 13 4.39 6.96 -2.38
C PHE A 13 5.83 7.07 -1.89
N ALA A 14 6.83 7.33 -2.75
CA ALA A 14 8.22 7.42 -2.33
C ALA A 14 8.43 8.43 -1.18
N GLY A 15 9.04 7.96 -0.10
CA GLY A 15 9.25 8.73 1.13
C GLY A 15 7.99 9.02 1.96
N ALA A 16 6.82 8.50 1.58
CA ALA A 16 5.59 8.73 2.31
C ALA A 16 5.55 7.95 3.64
N ASP A 17 5.01 8.60 4.67
CA ASP A 17 4.66 7.91 5.92
C ASP A 17 3.21 7.39 5.80
N LEU A 18 3.06 6.12 5.42
CA LEU A 18 1.77 5.45 5.31
C LEU A 18 1.40 4.71 6.59
N SER A 19 2.10 4.98 7.70
CA SER A 19 1.85 4.27 8.95
C SER A 19 0.41 4.46 9.42
N ASN A 20 -0.23 3.38 9.89
CA ASN A 20 -1.63 3.37 10.32
C ASN A 20 -2.63 3.77 9.21
N THR A 21 -2.26 3.61 7.94
CA THR A 21 -3.15 3.86 6.81
C THR A 21 -3.99 2.63 6.50
N ASN A 22 -5.28 2.86 6.20
CA ASN A 22 -6.21 1.82 5.82
C ASN A 22 -6.38 1.78 4.29
N PHE A 23 -5.94 0.67 3.69
CA PHE A 23 -5.98 0.37 2.26
C PHE A 23 -7.14 -0.55 1.85
N CYS A 24 -8.14 -0.73 2.72
CA CYS A 24 -9.29 -1.60 2.43
C CYS A 24 -9.95 -1.25 1.10
N GLY A 25 -9.96 -2.20 0.16
CA GLY A 25 -10.52 -2.04 -1.20
C GLY A 25 -9.78 -1.04 -2.10
N ALA A 26 -8.62 -0.54 -1.69
CA ALA A 26 -7.81 0.35 -2.52
C ALA A 26 -7.21 -0.43 -3.70
N ASN A 27 -7.14 0.21 -4.87
CA ASN A 27 -6.46 -0.37 -6.04
C ASN A 27 -5.00 0.07 -6.07
N LEU A 28 -4.08 -0.88 -5.85
CA LEU A 28 -2.64 -0.65 -5.76
C LEU A 28 -1.89 -1.05 -7.05
N THR A 29 -2.58 -1.11 -8.18
CA THR A 29 -1.93 -1.44 -9.47
C THR A 29 -0.87 -0.38 -9.80
N ASP A 30 0.34 -0.83 -10.14
CA ASP A 30 1.44 0.02 -10.59
C ASP A 30 1.79 1.19 -9.64
N ILE A 31 1.57 1.03 -8.33
CA ILE A 31 2.05 2.02 -7.35
C ILE A 31 3.58 2.02 -7.27
N TYR A 32 4.14 3.17 -6.91
CA TYR A 32 5.58 3.33 -6.68
C TYR A 32 5.82 3.62 -5.19
N TRP A 33 6.90 3.06 -4.65
CA TRP A 33 7.38 3.36 -3.31
C TRP A 33 8.89 3.13 -3.25
N ASP A 34 9.52 3.64 -2.20
CA ASP A 34 10.95 3.48 -1.97
C ASP A 34 11.23 2.93 -0.57
N LYS A 35 12.52 2.74 -0.26
CA LYS A 35 12.98 2.27 1.05
C LYS A 35 12.64 3.22 2.22
N ASN A 36 12.29 4.47 1.93
CA ASN A 36 11.93 5.46 2.96
C ASN A 36 10.43 5.46 3.24
N THR A 37 9.64 4.73 2.44
CA THR A 37 8.19 4.63 2.59
C THR A 37 7.87 3.76 3.81
N LYS A 38 7.08 4.29 4.75
CA LYS A 38 6.73 3.56 5.97
C LYS A 38 5.42 2.82 5.82
N TRP A 39 5.46 1.52 6.02
CA TRP A 39 4.31 0.61 5.93
C TRP A 39 3.89 0.06 7.31
N GLU A 40 4.19 0.78 8.37
CA GLU A 40 3.95 0.31 9.74
C GLU A 40 2.46 0.28 10.08
N ASN A 41 1.98 -0.84 10.62
CA ASN A 41 0.60 -0.99 11.11
C ASN A 41 -0.48 -0.61 10.07
N ILE A 42 -0.23 -0.90 8.79
CA ILE A 42 -1.24 -0.74 7.74
C ILE A 42 -2.38 -1.74 7.93
N LEU A 43 -3.58 -1.35 7.50
CA LEU A 43 -4.81 -2.15 7.62
C LEU A 43 -5.46 -2.34 6.25
N GLY A 44 -6.26 -3.40 6.10
CA GLY A 44 -7.09 -3.59 4.92
C GLY A 44 -6.31 -4.01 3.67
N LEU A 45 -5.07 -4.46 3.80
CA LEU A 45 -4.31 -4.96 2.66
C LEU A 45 -4.89 -6.29 2.17
N GLU A 46 -5.50 -7.09 3.05
CA GLU A 46 -6.18 -8.34 2.73
C GLU A 46 -7.39 -8.18 1.79
N THR A 47 -7.96 -6.98 1.72
CA THR A 47 -9.06 -6.64 0.80
C THR A 47 -8.61 -5.66 -0.31
N ALA A 48 -7.34 -5.24 -0.30
CA ALA A 48 -6.81 -4.37 -1.34
C ALA A 48 -6.75 -5.11 -2.68
N ILE A 49 -6.96 -4.36 -3.75
CA ILE A 49 -7.03 -4.88 -5.12
C ILE A 49 -5.65 -4.71 -5.76
N ASN A 50 -5.18 -5.76 -6.45
CA ASN A 50 -3.93 -5.77 -7.21
C ASN A 50 -2.70 -5.36 -6.40
N ILE A 51 -2.53 -5.97 -5.22
CA ILE A 51 -1.35 -5.76 -4.36
C ILE A 51 -0.10 -6.25 -5.10
N PRO A 52 0.91 -5.39 -5.32
CA PRO A 52 2.16 -5.79 -5.97
C PRO A 52 2.87 -6.91 -5.20
N GLU A 53 3.39 -7.91 -5.90
CA GLU A 53 4.08 -9.04 -5.26
C GLU A 53 5.34 -8.60 -4.49
N THR A 54 6.06 -7.62 -5.04
CA THR A 54 7.20 -6.98 -4.38
C THR A 54 6.83 -6.32 -3.05
N LEU A 55 5.60 -5.79 -2.93
CA LEU A 55 5.11 -5.24 -1.67
C LEU A 55 4.83 -6.35 -0.66
N LYS A 56 4.22 -7.47 -1.09
CA LYS A 56 3.98 -8.62 -0.20
C LYS A 56 5.29 -9.20 0.34
N GLN A 57 6.30 -9.35 -0.53
CA GLN A 57 7.65 -9.77 -0.15
C GLN A 57 8.28 -8.83 0.87
N GLN A 58 8.22 -7.53 0.62
CA GLN A 58 8.77 -6.52 1.53
C GLN A 58 8.10 -6.56 2.91
N LEU A 59 6.80 -6.88 2.96
CA LEU A 59 6.03 -6.98 4.19
C LEU A 59 6.07 -8.37 4.83
N GLY A 60 6.75 -9.35 4.21
CA GLY A 60 6.82 -10.72 4.70
C GLY A 60 5.45 -11.42 4.73
N LEU A 61 4.58 -11.11 3.76
CA LEU A 61 3.23 -11.67 3.65
C LEU A 61 3.16 -12.91 2.73
N GLU A 62 4.30 -13.52 2.41
CA GLU A 62 4.41 -14.78 1.67
C GLU A 62 4.24 -16.02 2.58
#